data_AF-A0A367G5I7-F1
#
_entry.id   AF-A0A367G5I7-F1
#
_cell.length_a   1.000
_cell.length_b   1.000
_cell.length_c   1.000
_cell.angle_alpha   90.00
_cell.angle_beta   90.00
_cell.angle_gamma   90.00
#
_symmetry.space_group_name_H-M   'P 1'
#
loop_
_entity.id
_entity.type
_entity.pdbx_description
1 polymer ?
#
loop_
_entity_poly.entity_id
_entity_poly.type
_entity_poly.pdbx_seq_one_letter_code
_entity_poly.pdbx_strand_id
1 'polypeptide(L)'
;MEEKYNLVTQELLLAGYTEEHYPDYVRLPGGVFGKSPLENIYGGFEYTQDFLSRKAFRTGCGLYVQASNCISDMDYMGVSWCYENDNVLIHCPYMKNSCEQNDPLLMEMMCDFHLCACHITGDYKYANSVEYLEELAAEEEKAAYQEFEHSHKGRICRNHMHYCREQKTWEFSYDPLVCVHSCHSEGYCPVRGRDLTREKGNVFYDVRVSTIRKDGTLFDGEKQVLIIRGRKLLKKQISMDICKAIVSLGAEHIYQKEWQNTYSVRALADPNLMIEILNVRALKRNKRDDNHELLDRIEGTRIVYETDQEKEIKRQKQERKKIKLVNLQRKLVTHGFEGLQDSEKRLLQKKLNAEQLEELNLQHREYVQRKHENQYQQMTLFAAENEGEDGNE
;
A
#
# COMPACT_ATOMS: atom_id res chain seq x y z
N MET A 1 -23.86 -4.02 18.67
CA MET A 1 -24.36 -2.99 17.75
C MET A 1 -25.69 -3.53 17.29
N GLU A 2 -26.82 -2.93 17.70
CA GLU A 2 -28.12 -3.38 17.18
C GLU A 2 -28.11 -3.06 15.68
N GLU A 3 -27.99 -4.11 14.85
CA GLU A 3 -27.89 -4.00 13.40
C GLU A 3 -29.23 -3.51 12.87
N LYS A 4 -29.27 -2.24 12.46
CA LYS A 4 -30.48 -1.59 11.96
C LYS A 4 -30.57 -1.90 10.47
N TYR A 5 -31.61 -2.64 10.08
CA TYR A 5 -31.94 -2.82 8.67
C TYR A 5 -32.05 -1.46 7.96
N ASN A 6 -31.70 -1.41 6.67
CA ASN A 6 -31.91 -0.23 5.85
C ASN A 6 -33.43 0.06 5.69
N LEU A 7 -33.77 1.30 5.31
CA LEU A 7 -35.19 1.72 5.27
C LEU A 7 -36.03 0.86 4.33
N VAL A 8 -35.51 0.55 3.14
CA VAL A 8 -36.17 -0.35 2.18
C VAL A 8 -36.48 -1.72 2.79
N THR A 9 -35.53 -2.30 3.52
CA THR A 9 -35.71 -3.61 4.15
C THR A 9 -36.76 -3.55 5.25
N GLN A 10 -36.76 -2.49 6.06
CA GLN A 10 -37.81 -2.29 7.07
C GLN A 10 -39.20 -2.20 6.41
N GLU A 11 -39.33 -1.42 5.33
CA GLU A 11 -40.59 -1.27 4.59
C GLU A 11 -41.07 -2.58 3.96
N LEU A 12 -40.16 -3.33 3.32
CA LEU A 12 -40.49 -4.61 2.70
C LEU A 12 -40.93 -5.66 3.72
N LEU A 13 -40.25 -5.73 4.86
CA LEU A 13 -40.63 -6.65 5.95
C LEU A 13 -42.00 -6.26 6.54
N LEU A 14 -42.28 -4.96 6.71
CA LEU A 14 -43.60 -4.48 7.14
C LEU A 14 -44.71 -4.78 6.13
N ALA A 15 -44.39 -4.77 4.84
CA ALA A 15 -45.30 -5.16 3.76
C ALA A 15 -45.48 -6.69 3.64
N GLY A 16 -44.74 -7.50 4.41
CA GLY A 16 -44.85 -8.95 4.46
C GLY A 16 -43.96 -9.69 3.46
N TYR A 17 -42.99 -9.01 2.83
CA TYR A 17 -41.97 -9.67 2.01
C TYR A 17 -40.94 -10.40 2.88
N THR A 18 -40.31 -11.42 2.30
CA THR A 18 -39.31 -12.27 2.98
C THR A 18 -38.08 -12.46 2.09
N GLU A 19 -37.02 -13.06 2.62
CA GLU A 19 -35.81 -13.41 1.86
C GLU A 19 -36.08 -14.39 0.69
N GLU A 20 -37.20 -15.10 0.70
CA GLU A 20 -37.62 -16.02 -0.36
C GLU A 20 -38.62 -15.39 -1.34
N HIS A 21 -39.34 -14.35 -0.90
CA HIS A 21 -40.35 -13.67 -1.70
C HIS A 21 -40.24 -12.16 -1.52
N TYR A 22 -39.62 -11.51 -2.50
CA TYR A 22 -39.41 -10.07 -2.54
C TYR A 22 -39.60 -9.52 -3.97
N PRO A 23 -39.82 -8.21 -4.13
CA PRO A 23 -40.04 -7.60 -5.44
C PRO A 23 -38.82 -7.68 -6.36
N ASP A 24 -39.04 -7.64 -7.67
CA ASP A 24 -38.00 -7.71 -8.71
C ASP A 24 -37.08 -6.47 -8.77
N TYR A 25 -37.48 -5.36 -8.17
CA TYR A 25 -36.68 -4.14 -8.10
C TYR A 25 -35.62 -4.13 -6.99
N VAL A 26 -35.60 -5.16 -6.13
CA VAL A 26 -34.56 -5.36 -5.12
C VAL A 26 -33.87 -6.71 -5.31
N ARG A 27 -32.70 -6.86 -4.71
CA ARG A 27 -31.93 -8.10 -4.66
C ARG A 27 -31.33 -8.31 -3.28
N LEU A 28 -30.93 -9.55 -3.01
CA LEU A 28 -30.08 -9.87 -1.87
C LEU A 28 -28.61 -9.66 -2.27
N PRO A 29 -27.85 -8.81 -1.56
CA PRO A 29 -26.45 -8.57 -1.85
C PRO A 29 -25.57 -9.76 -1.43
N GLY A 30 -24.35 -9.80 -1.96
CA GLY A 30 -23.35 -10.78 -1.52
C GLY A 30 -22.72 -10.39 -0.18
N GLY A 31 -22.39 -11.38 0.65
CA GLY A 31 -21.71 -11.16 1.94
C GLY A 31 -22.66 -11.24 3.12
N VAL A 32 -22.96 -12.48 3.54
CA VAL A 32 -23.79 -12.79 4.70
C VAL A 32 -22.88 -12.97 5.92
N PHE A 33 -23.19 -12.28 7.01
CA PHE A 33 -22.48 -12.43 8.29
C PHE A 33 -23.31 -13.17 9.33
N GLY A 34 -24.63 -13.21 9.15
CA GLY A 34 -25.58 -13.84 10.05
C GLY A 34 -26.20 -15.15 9.54
N LYS A 35 -27.34 -15.52 10.10
CA LYS A 35 -28.11 -16.73 9.74
C LYS A 35 -29.06 -16.50 8.57
N SER A 36 -29.54 -15.27 8.41
CA SER A 36 -30.38 -14.87 7.28
C SER A 36 -29.56 -14.11 6.24
N PRO A 37 -29.82 -14.28 4.93
CA PRO A 37 -29.30 -13.40 3.87
C PRO A 37 -29.54 -11.90 4.08
N LEU A 38 -30.52 -11.52 4.91
CA LEU A 38 -30.80 -10.12 5.26
C LEU A 38 -29.82 -9.56 6.30
N GLU A 39 -29.11 -10.41 7.04
CA GLU A 39 -28.06 -10.02 7.99
C GLU A 39 -26.73 -9.83 7.24
N ASN A 40 -26.66 -8.75 6.47
CA ASN A 40 -25.53 -8.37 5.64
C ASN A 40 -25.06 -6.92 5.92
N ILE A 41 -23.88 -6.57 5.41
CA ILE A 41 -23.26 -5.25 5.63
C ILE A 41 -24.06 -4.07 5.07
N TYR A 42 -24.97 -4.31 4.13
CA TYR A 42 -25.80 -3.28 3.51
C TYR A 42 -27.15 -3.10 4.23
N GLY A 43 -27.38 -3.84 5.32
CA GLY A 43 -28.59 -3.75 6.12
C GLY A 43 -29.82 -4.38 5.46
N GLY A 44 -29.65 -5.37 4.58
CA GLY A 44 -30.74 -6.16 4.01
C GLY A 44 -30.80 -6.16 2.48
N PHE A 45 -31.96 -5.86 1.92
CA PHE A 45 -32.17 -5.74 0.47
C PHE A 45 -31.44 -4.54 -0.11
N GLU A 46 -30.96 -4.67 -1.35
CA GLU A 46 -30.34 -3.61 -2.16
C GLU A 46 -31.17 -3.40 -3.42
N TYR A 47 -31.30 -2.16 -3.89
CA TYR A 47 -31.95 -1.89 -5.18
C TYR A 47 -31.18 -2.53 -6.34
N THR A 48 -31.90 -2.95 -7.37
CA THR A 48 -31.27 -3.40 -8.62
C THR A 48 -30.75 -2.21 -9.42
N GLN A 49 -29.65 -2.41 -10.15
CA GLN A 49 -29.10 -1.38 -11.04
C GLN A 49 -30.12 -0.92 -12.08
N ASP A 50 -30.94 -1.83 -12.58
CA ASP A 50 -32.02 -1.53 -13.53
C ASP A 50 -33.06 -0.59 -12.92
N PHE A 51 -33.43 -0.81 -11.66
CA PHE A 51 -34.32 0.10 -10.94
C PHE A 51 -33.67 1.48 -10.77
N LEU A 52 -32.44 1.53 -10.28
CA LEU A 52 -31.71 2.79 -10.05
C LEU A 52 -31.51 3.60 -11.33
N SER A 53 -31.22 2.94 -12.46
CA SER A 53 -31.03 3.60 -13.75
C SER A 53 -32.25 4.38 -14.26
N ARG A 54 -33.45 4.04 -13.76
CA ARG A 54 -34.72 4.69 -14.11
C ARG A 54 -35.13 5.75 -13.09
N LYS A 55 -34.39 5.90 -11.99
CA LYS A 55 -34.67 6.87 -10.94
C LYS A 55 -33.80 8.10 -11.10
N ALA A 56 -34.36 9.21 -10.64
CA ALA A 56 -33.67 10.46 -10.48
C ALA A 56 -33.56 10.77 -8.99
N PHE A 57 -32.55 11.54 -8.64
CA PHE A 57 -32.33 12.05 -7.30
C PHE A 57 -32.35 13.57 -7.34
N ARG A 58 -32.66 14.18 -6.20
CA ARG A 58 -32.69 15.62 -6.06
C ARG A 58 -31.99 16.06 -4.80
N THR A 59 -31.09 17.04 -4.94
CA THR A 59 -30.44 17.69 -3.80
C THR A 59 -31.44 18.57 -3.05
N GLY A 60 -31.15 18.91 -1.78
CA GLY A 60 -31.96 19.87 -1.02
C GLY A 60 -32.07 21.25 -1.69
N CYS A 61 -31.05 21.68 -2.43
CA CYS A 61 -31.08 22.93 -3.22
C CYS A 61 -31.79 22.81 -4.57
N GLY A 62 -32.26 21.60 -4.94
CA GLY A 62 -33.17 21.38 -6.05
C GLY A 62 -32.55 20.92 -7.37
N LEU A 63 -31.27 20.57 -7.40
CA LEU A 63 -30.59 20.01 -8.57
C LEU A 63 -30.97 18.55 -8.76
N TYR A 64 -31.18 18.14 -10.01
CA TYR A 64 -31.44 16.76 -10.39
C TYR A 64 -30.12 16.00 -10.60
N VAL A 65 -30.13 14.69 -10.31
CA VAL A 65 -28.96 13.81 -10.45
C VAL A 65 -29.40 12.43 -10.90
N GLN A 66 -28.63 11.80 -11.77
CA GLN A 66 -28.78 10.39 -12.12
C GLN A 66 -28.07 9.49 -11.10
N ALA A 67 -28.59 8.28 -10.89
CA ALA A 67 -27.97 7.33 -9.95
C ALA A 67 -26.47 7.11 -10.21
N SER A 68 -26.02 7.10 -11.46
CA SER A 68 -24.61 6.89 -11.81
C SER A 68 -23.63 7.92 -11.22
N ASN A 69 -24.13 9.11 -10.87
CA ASN A 69 -23.34 10.20 -10.31
C ASN A 69 -23.45 10.29 -8.78
N CYS A 70 -24.23 9.40 -8.16
CA CYS A 70 -24.39 9.31 -6.72
C CYS A 70 -23.34 8.38 -6.08
N ILE A 71 -23.01 8.68 -4.83
CA ILE A 71 -22.14 7.94 -3.93
C ILE A 71 -23.03 7.26 -2.90
N SER A 72 -23.00 5.93 -2.84
CA SER A 72 -23.89 5.10 -2.02
C SER A 72 -23.21 4.22 -0.99
N ASP A 73 -21.88 4.26 -0.91
CA ASP A 73 -21.07 3.37 -0.06
C ASP A 73 -20.30 4.17 1.00
N MET A 74 -21.02 4.95 1.81
CA MET A 74 -20.40 5.78 2.84
C MET A 74 -21.11 5.64 4.18
N ASP A 75 -20.34 5.34 5.23
CA ASP A 75 -20.82 5.33 6.62
C ASP A 75 -20.12 6.42 7.41
N TYR A 76 -20.89 7.30 8.06
CA TYR A 76 -20.35 8.36 8.90
C TYR A 76 -21.26 8.67 10.08
N MET A 77 -20.68 8.78 11.28
CA MET A 77 -21.39 9.09 12.53
C MET A 77 -22.64 8.22 12.78
N GLY A 78 -22.59 6.95 12.36
CA GLY A 78 -23.71 6.01 12.51
C GLY A 78 -24.83 6.16 11.48
N VAL A 79 -24.64 7.02 10.47
CA VAL A 79 -25.51 7.13 9.29
C VAL A 79 -24.85 6.42 8.12
N SER A 80 -25.59 5.50 7.51
CA SER A 80 -25.23 4.87 6.25
C SER A 80 -25.90 5.62 5.11
N TRP A 81 -25.09 6.21 4.23
CA TRP A 81 -25.50 7.01 3.08
C TRP A 81 -25.56 6.12 1.84
N CYS A 82 -26.76 5.63 1.53
CA CYS A 82 -26.99 4.67 0.46
C CYS A 82 -28.36 4.90 -0.20
N TYR A 83 -28.61 4.21 -1.32
CA TYR A 83 -29.89 4.33 -2.03
C TYR A 83 -31.05 3.84 -1.16
N GLU A 84 -30.82 2.77 -0.41
CA GLU A 84 -31.79 2.06 0.41
C GLU A 84 -32.24 2.87 1.63
N ASN A 85 -31.47 3.88 2.03
CA ASN A 85 -31.82 4.82 3.09
C ASN A 85 -32.29 6.18 2.54
N ASP A 86 -32.48 6.28 1.22
CA ASP A 86 -32.89 7.50 0.54
C ASP A 86 -32.03 8.71 0.91
N ASN A 87 -30.72 8.53 1.02
CA ASN A 87 -29.78 9.58 1.44
C ASN A 87 -28.44 9.42 0.72
N VAL A 88 -28.45 9.26 -0.59
CA VAL A 88 -27.18 9.17 -1.34
C VAL A 88 -26.48 10.51 -1.43
N LEU A 89 -25.17 10.47 -1.62
CA LEU A 89 -24.34 11.67 -1.67
C LEU A 89 -23.92 11.99 -3.09
N ILE A 90 -23.62 13.25 -3.35
CA ILE A 90 -22.93 13.69 -4.57
C ILE A 90 -21.81 14.65 -4.19
N HIS A 91 -20.87 14.87 -5.09
CA HIS A 91 -20.02 16.07 -5.00
C HIS A 91 -20.81 17.29 -5.46
N CYS A 92 -20.85 18.33 -4.62
CA CYS A 92 -21.54 19.57 -4.93
C CYS A 92 -20.87 20.24 -6.13
N PRO A 93 -21.57 20.49 -7.24
CA PRO A 93 -20.98 21.13 -8.42
C PRO A 93 -20.51 22.57 -8.14
N TYR A 94 -21.04 23.20 -7.09
CA TYR A 94 -20.68 24.56 -6.68
C TYR A 94 -19.54 24.63 -5.67
N MET A 95 -19.01 23.49 -5.18
CA MET A 95 -17.94 23.43 -4.18
C MET A 95 -18.21 24.32 -2.96
N LYS A 96 -19.44 24.27 -2.43
CA LYS A 96 -19.82 25.05 -1.23
C LYS A 96 -19.56 24.27 0.05
N ASN A 97 -18.68 24.77 0.89
CA ASN A 97 -18.35 24.19 2.20
C ASN A 97 -19.50 24.25 3.22
N SER A 98 -20.37 25.25 3.11
CA SER A 98 -21.50 25.44 4.03
C SER A 98 -22.77 25.72 3.24
N CYS A 99 -23.60 24.69 3.05
CA CYS A 99 -24.90 24.79 2.41
C CYS A 99 -25.98 24.55 3.45
N GLU A 100 -26.78 25.58 3.77
CA GLU A 100 -27.90 25.49 4.73
C GLU A 100 -28.99 24.50 4.30
N GLN A 101 -29.03 24.16 3.01
CA GLN A 101 -29.99 23.21 2.42
C GLN A 101 -29.45 21.77 2.40
N ASN A 102 -28.29 21.52 3.01
CA ASN A 102 -27.65 20.21 3.05
C ASN A 102 -27.77 19.58 4.44
N ASP A 103 -27.47 18.29 4.55
CA ASP A 103 -27.55 17.60 5.84
C ASP A 103 -26.50 18.16 6.84
N PRO A 104 -26.90 18.50 8.08
CA PRO A 104 -25.99 19.04 9.09
C PRO A 104 -24.76 18.16 9.38
N LEU A 105 -24.90 16.83 9.29
CA LEU A 105 -23.80 15.90 9.55
C LEU A 105 -22.68 16.02 8.50
N LEU A 106 -23.02 16.41 7.27
CA LEU A 106 -22.05 16.65 6.21
C LEU A 106 -21.32 17.99 6.37
N MET A 107 -21.88 18.92 7.15
CA MET A 107 -21.23 20.19 7.48
C MET A 107 -20.12 20.01 8.53
N GLU A 108 -20.25 19.01 9.42
CA GLU A 108 -19.24 18.67 10.43
C GLU A 108 -18.14 17.74 9.88
N MET A 109 -18.44 17.00 8.80
CA MET A 109 -17.48 16.20 8.06
C MET A 109 -16.49 17.14 7.35
N MET A 110 -15.18 16.84 7.44
CA MET A 110 -14.06 17.56 6.83
C MET A 110 -14.49 18.35 5.57
N CYS A 111 -14.58 19.67 5.69
CA CYS A 111 -15.19 20.58 4.74
C CYS A 111 -14.72 20.42 3.28
N ASP A 112 -13.53 19.87 3.08
CA ASP A 112 -12.88 19.70 1.77
C ASP A 112 -13.60 18.73 0.79
N PHE A 113 -14.50 17.85 1.26
CA PHE A 113 -15.16 16.87 0.38
C PHE A 113 -16.35 17.44 -0.41
N HIS A 114 -16.91 18.57 0.04
CA HIS A 114 -18.02 19.28 -0.62
C HIS A 114 -19.21 18.37 -0.97
N LEU A 115 -19.62 17.48 -0.06
CA LEU A 115 -20.67 16.49 -0.33
C LEU A 115 -22.07 17.07 -0.14
N CYS A 116 -23.05 16.61 -0.92
CA CYS A 116 -24.45 17.00 -0.78
C CYS A 116 -25.38 15.78 -0.79
N ALA A 117 -26.29 15.71 0.20
CA ALA A 117 -27.30 14.68 0.27
C ALA A 117 -28.39 14.86 -0.80
N CYS A 118 -28.82 13.73 -1.37
CA CYS A 118 -29.82 13.64 -2.40
C CYS A 118 -30.85 12.56 -2.07
N HIS A 119 -32.10 12.83 -2.46
CA HIS A 119 -33.24 11.96 -2.22
C HIS A 119 -33.88 11.57 -3.56
N ILE A 120 -34.49 10.39 -3.63
CA ILE A 120 -35.22 9.89 -4.80
C ILE A 120 -36.32 10.90 -5.16
N THR A 121 -36.44 11.20 -6.45
CA THR A 121 -37.44 12.12 -6.99
C THR A 121 -38.15 11.53 -8.22
N GLY A 122 -39.11 12.29 -8.74
CA GLY A 122 -39.86 11.95 -9.95
C GLY A 122 -39.06 12.24 -11.23
N ASP A 123 -39.70 12.86 -12.20
CA ASP A 123 -39.11 13.03 -13.53
C ASP A 123 -37.84 13.89 -13.54
N TYR A 124 -36.76 13.33 -14.07
CA TYR A 124 -35.46 13.98 -14.24
C TYR A 124 -35.55 15.16 -15.21
N LYS A 125 -34.91 16.29 -14.85
CA LYS A 125 -34.79 17.47 -15.71
C LYS A 125 -33.33 17.83 -15.95
N TYR A 126 -32.83 17.44 -17.12
CA TYR A 126 -31.43 17.66 -17.52
C TYR A 126 -30.99 19.13 -17.44
N ALA A 127 -31.81 20.08 -17.89
CA ALA A 127 -31.44 21.51 -17.85
C ALA A 127 -31.18 22.08 -16.44
N ASN A 128 -31.60 21.38 -15.38
CA ASN A 128 -31.36 21.75 -13.98
C ASN A 128 -30.70 20.57 -13.23
N SER A 129 -29.78 19.88 -13.88
CA SER A 129 -29.10 18.73 -13.32
C SER A 129 -27.63 18.99 -13.04
N VAL A 130 -27.03 18.14 -12.21
CA VAL A 130 -25.58 18.14 -11.96
C VAL A 130 -24.84 17.77 -13.23
N GLU A 131 -25.35 16.82 -14.02
CA GLU A 131 -24.71 16.40 -15.28
C GLU A 131 -24.58 17.56 -16.28
N TYR A 132 -25.61 18.40 -16.38
CA TYR A 132 -25.55 19.59 -17.24
C TYR A 132 -24.51 20.60 -16.77
N LEU A 133 -24.41 20.82 -15.45
CA LEU A 133 -23.40 21.71 -14.86
C LEU A 133 -21.97 21.15 -15.03
N GLU A 134 -21.80 19.84 -14.92
CA GLU A 134 -20.53 19.16 -15.17
C GLU A 134 -20.10 19.27 -16.64
N GLU A 135 -21.04 19.16 -17.57
CA GLU A 135 -20.78 19.34 -19.00
C GLU A 135 -20.33 20.77 -19.32
N LEU A 136 -21.06 21.78 -18.80
CA LEU A 136 -20.64 23.18 -18.91
C LEU A 136 -19.25 23.41 -18.30
N ALA A 137 -18.99 22.87 -17.11
CA ALA A 137 -17.68 23.00 -16.46
C ALA A 137 -16.57 22.31 -17.27
N ALA A 138 -16.84 21.18 -17.91
CA ALA A 138 -15.88 20.50 -18.78
C ALA A 138 -15.58 21.29 -20.06
N GLU A 139 -16.58 21.98 -20.62
CA GLU A 139 -16.39 22.91 -21.73
C GLU A 139 -15.53 24.11 -21.34
N GLU A 140 -15.80 24.71 -20.17
CA GLU A 140 -14.97 25.79 -19.59
C GLU A 140 -13.53 25.32 -19.35
N GLU A 141 -13.33 24.14 -18.75
CA GLU A 141 -12.02 23.55 -18.49
C GLU A 141 -11.24 23.32 -19.79
N LYS A 142 -11.92 22.84 -20.83
CA LYS A 142 -11.33 22.61 -22.17
C LYS A 142 -10.94 23.93 -22.85
N ALA A 143 -11.77 24.96 -22.74
CA ALA A 143 -11.44 26.29 -23.27
C ALA A 143 -10.23 26.89 -22.53
N ALA A 144 -10.22 26.82 -21.20
CA ALA A 144 -9.11 27.26 -20.37
C ALA A 144 -7.80 26.50 -20.69
N TYR A 145 -7.90 25.19 -20.98
CA TYR A 145 -6.75 24.39 -21.41
C TYR A 145 -6.15 24.91 -22.72
N GLN A 146 -6.99 25.24 -23.71
CA GLN A 146 -6.52 25.74 -25.02
C GLN A 146 -5.80 27.08 -24.88
N GLU A 147 -6.33 27.99 -24.07
CA GLU A 147 -5.69 29.27 -23.76
C GLU A 147 -4.35 29.07 -23.03
N PHE A 148 -4.32 28.16 -22.06
CA PHE A 148 -3.11 27.81 -21.31
C PHE A 148 -2.04 27.17 -22.20
N GLU A 149 -2.42 26.27 -23.11
CA GLU A 149 -1.52 25.66 -24.08
C GLU A 149 -0.89 26.70 -25.02
N HIS A 150 -1.71 27.64 -25.49
CA HIS A 150 -1.26 28.73 -26.35
C HIS A 150 -0.26 29.65 -25.63
N SER A 151 -0.55 30.04 -24.38
CA SER A 151 0.36 30.90 -23.59
C SER A 151 1.72 30.26 -23.33
N HIS A 152 1.76 28.92 -23.22
CA HIS A 152 3.00 28.15 -23.01
C HIS A 152 3.65 27.66 -24.32
N LYS A 153 3.18 28.11 -25.49
CA LYS A 153 3.69 27.73 -26.82
C LYS A 153 3.74 26.20 -27.03
N GLY A 154 2.78 25.46 -26.47
CA GLY A 154 2.70 24.00 -26.55
C GLY A 154 3.79 23.25 -25.76
N ARG A 155 4.58 23.91 -24.90
CA ARG A 155 5.61 23.25 -24.07
C ARG A 155 5.08 22.79 -22.71
N ILE A 156 3.91 22.18 -22.73
CA ILE A 156 3.22 21.67 -21.54
C ILE A 156 3.00 20.17 -21.66
N CYS A 157 2.95 19.46 -20.53
CA CYS A 157 2.70 18.04 -20.51
C CYS A 157 1.59 17.73 -19.51
N ARG A 158 0.55 17.03 -19.98
CA ARG A 158 -0.65 16.70 -19.19
C ARG A 158 -0.33 15.98 -17.87
N ASN A 159 0.75 15.22 -17.81
CA ASN A 159 1.17 14.52 -16.58
C ASN A 159 1.65 15.47 -15.46
N HIS A 160 1.95 16.73 -15.80
CA HIS A 160 2.45 17.77 -14.89
C HIS A 160 1.46 18.94 -14.78
N MET A 161 0.23 18.72 -15.24
CA MET A 161 -0.82 19.72 -15.24
C MET A 161 -1.91 19.30 -14.27
N HIS A 162 -2.42 20.28 -13.54
CA HIS A 162 -3.54 20.12 -12.64
C HIS A 162 -4.51 21.28 -12.90
N TYR A 163 -5.81 20.97 -12.96
CA TYR A 163 -6.84 22.00 -13.08
C TYR A 163 -7.38 22.33 -11.70
N CYS A 164 -7.16 23.56 -11.26
CA CYS A 164 -7.76 24.05 -10.02
C CYS A 164 -9.19 24.50 -10.31
N ARG A 165 -10.18 23.69 -9.90
CA ARG A 165 -11.61 23.99 -10.10
C ARG A 165 -12.06 25.28 -9.40
N GLU A 166 -11.48 25.61 -8.24
CA GLU A 166 -11.80 26.82 -7.49
C GLU A 166 -11.38 28.09 -8.23
N GLN A 167 -10.13 28.12 -8.73
CA GLN A 167 -9.60 29.27 -9.46
C GLN A 167 -9.99 29.26 -10.94
N LYS A 168 -10.54 28.14 -11.43
CA LYS A 168 -10.80 27.87 -12.86
C LYS A 168 -9.54 28.04 -13.72
N THR A 169 -8.38 27.70 -13.18
CA THR A 169 -7.09 27.85 -13.86
C THR A 169 -6.32 26.54 -13.92
N TRP A 170 -5.63 26.34 -15.05
CA TRP A 170 -4.62 25.30 -15.17
C TRP A 170 -3.31 25.74 -14.52
N GLU A 171 -2.72 24.83 -13.76
CA GLU A 171 -1.39 24.98 -13.20
C GLU A 171 -0.44 23.98 -13.85
N PHE A 172 0.81 24.40 -14.08
CA PHE A 172 1.87 23.56 -14.61
C PHE A 172 3.08 23.58 -13.69
N SER A 173 3.40 22.42 -13.12
CA SER A 173 4.59 22.24 -12.28
C SER A 173 5.35 21.00 -12.73
N TYR A 174 6.52 21.22 -13.33
CA TYR A 174 7.32 20.13 -13.87
C TYR A 174 8.06 19.39 -12.76
N ASP A 175 7.61 18.16 -12.47
CA ASP A 175 8.30 17.22 -11.58
C ASP A 175 8.90 16.03 -12.37
N PRO A 176 10.23 16.00 -12.59
CA PRO A 176 10.94 14.88 -13.21
C PRO A 176 10.65 13.49 -12.61
N LEU A 177 10.25 13.38 -11.33
CA LEU A 177 9.93 12.11 -10.70
C LEU A 177 8.63 11.50 -11.23
N VAL A 178 7.63 12.33 -11.58
CA VAL A 178 6.41 11.86 -12.25
C VAL A 178 6.74 11.27 -13.62
N CYS A 179 7.71 11.84 -14.35
CA CYS A 179 8.16 11.30 -15.64
C CYS A 179 8.73 9.87 -15.54
N VAL A 180 9.24 9.45 -14.37
CA VAL A 180 9.79 8.09 -14.17
C VAL A 180 8.71 7.03 -14.40
N HIS A 181 7.46 7.34 -14.04
CA HIS A 181 6.33 6.43 -14.13
C HIS A 181 5.53 6.64 -15.41
N SER A 182 5.35 7.89 -15.83
CA SER A 182 4.42 8.25 -16.91
C SER A 182 5.08 8.39 -18.28
N CYS A 183 6.40 8.63 -18.35
CA CYS A 183 7.09 8.76 -19.62
C CYS A 183 7.83 7.45 -19.95
N HIS A 184 7.41 6.79 -21.02
CA HIS A 184 8.21 5.71 -21.59
C HIS A 184 9.55 6.28 -22.08
N SER A 185 10.64 5.52 -21.91
CA SER A 185 12.01 5.95 -22.19
C SER A 185 12.30 6.35 -23.64
N GLU A 186 11.32 6.18 -24.53
CA GLU A 186 11.39 6.39 -25.96
C GLU A 186 10.12 7.15 -26.36
N GLY A 187 10.25 8.47 -26.53
CA GLY A 187 9.12 9.32 -26.87
C GLY A 187 9.49 10.81 -26.89
N TYR A 188 8.65 11.57 -27.59
CA TYR A 188 8.70 13.02 -27.62
C TYR A 188 8.35 13.60 -26.24
N CYS A 189 9.15 14.53 -25.74
CA CYS A 189 8.87 15.24 -24.50
C CYS A 189 8.32 16.64 -24.84
N PRO A 190 7.02 16.91 -24.60
CA PRO A 190 6.42 18.21 -24.88
C PRO A 190 7.09 19.37 -24.14
N VAL A 191 7.45 19.16 -22.85
CA VAL A 191 8.12 20.18 -22.02
C VAL A 191 9.47 20.60 -22.61
N ARG A 192 10.22 19.63 -23.13
CA ARG A 192 11.55 19.86 -23.71
C ARG A 192 11.52 20.23 -25.20
N GLY A 193 10.41 19.99 -25.88
CA GLY A 193 10.26 20.24 -27.31
C GLY A 193 11.12 19.34 -28.20
N ARG A 194 11.53 18.16 -27.70
CA ARG A 194 12.38 17.19 -28.43
C ARG A 194 12.18 15.76 -27.93
N ASP A 195 12.65 14.79 -28.70
CA ASP A 195 12.70 13.39 -28.26
C ASP A 195 13.68 13.17 -27.12
N LEU A 196 13.28 12.32 -26.18
CA LEU A 196 14.15 11.87 -25.11
C LEU A 196 15.30 11.02 -25.66
N THR A 197 16.49 11.19 -25.08
CA THR A 197 17.65 10.39 -25.45
C THR A 197 17.41 8.89 -25.23
N ARG A 198 17.86 8.06 -26.17
CA ARG A 198 17.82 6.58 -26.04
C ARG A 198 18.79 6.04 -24.98
N GLU A 199 19.75 6.85 -24.56
CA GLU A 199 20.69 6.48 -23.51
C GLU A 199 19.98 6.31 -22.17
N LYS A 200 20.08 5.10 -21.61
CA LYS A 200 19.46 4.76 -20.33
C LYS A 200 20.50 4.82 -19.20
N GLY A 201 20.08 5.36 -18.06
CA GLY A 201 20.88 5.46 -16.86
C GLY A 201 20.03 5.54 -15.59
N ASN A 202 20.66 5.98 -14.52
CA ASN A 202 20.01 6.18 -13.23
C ASN A 202 20.60 7.38 -12.51
N VAL A 203 19.93 7.81 -11.45
CA VAL A 203 20.45 8.80 -10.51
C VAL A 203 21.09 8.05 -9.35
N PHE A 204 22.37 8.34 -9.12
CA PHE A 204 23.13 7.85 -8.00
C PHE A 204 23.42 8.99 -7.03
N TYR A 205 23.44 8.69 -5.75
CA TYR A 205 23.80 9.62 -4.69
C TYR A 205 24.51 8.88 -3.57
N ASP A 206 25.16 9.63 -2.71
CA ASP A 206 25.82 9.11 -1.52
C ASP A 206 25.08 9.67 -0.29
N VAL A 207 24.99 8.89 0.78
CA VAL A 207 24.30 9.29 2.02
C VAL A 207 25.32 9.30 3.14
N ARG A 208 25.52 10.47 3.75
CA ARG A 208 26.27 10.59 5.00
C ARG A 208 25.30 10.50 6.15
N VAL A 209 25.53 9.55 7.04
CA VAL A 209 24.78 9.36 8.28
C VAL A 209 25.71 9.70 9.42
N SER A 210 25.31 10.63 10.28
CA SER A 210 26.04 10.94 11.51
C SER A 210 25.17 10.66 12.73
N THR A 211 25.75 9.96 13.70
CA THR A 211 25.11 9.61 14.97
C THR A 211 26.09 9.88 16.11
N ILE A 212 25.58 9.89 17.34
CA ILE A 212 26.41 9.98 18.54
C ILE A 212 26.39 8.61 19.23
N ARG A 213 27.58 8.09 19.55
CA ARG A 213 27.71 6.80 20.23
C ARG A 213 27.13 6.89 21.65
N LYS A 214 26.23 5.96 21.99
CA LYS A 214 25.52 5.85 23.28
C LYS A 214 25.60 4.41 23.81
N ASP A 215 26.80 3.90 23.99
CA ASP A 215 27.05 2.52 24.42
C ASP A 215 27.64 2.41 25.83
N GLY A 216 27.85 3.54 26.52
CA GLY A 216 28.39 3.58 27.89
C GLY A 216 29.85 3.11 27.98
N THR A 217 30.54 3.03 26.84
CA THR A 217 31.96 2.66 26.76
C THR A 217 32.87 3.89 26.87
N LEU A 218 34.19 3.71 26.84
CA LEU A 218 35.16 4.81 26.85
C LEU A 218 34.94 5.83 25.70
N PHE A 219 34.29 5.41 24.61
CA PHE A 219 34.04 6.20 23.41
C PHE A 219 32.59 6.73 23.35
N ASP A 220 31.88 6.71 24.47
CA ASP A 220 30.54 7.29 24.60
C ASP A 220 30.59 8.79 24.33
N GLY A 221 29.65 9.29 23.52
CA GLY A 221 29.63 10.69 23.07
C GLY A 221 30.46 11.00 21.83
N GLU A 222 31.23 10.04 21.27
CA GLU A 222 31.94 10.27 20.01
C GLU A 222 30.99 10.32 18.80
N LYS A 223 31.26 11.26 17.89
CA LYS A 223 30.53 11.38 16.62
C LYS A 223 30.95 10.25 15.68
N GLN A 224 30.01 9.37 15.34
CA GLN A 224 30.21 8.36 14.31
C GLN A 224 29.67 8.84 12.98
N VAL A 225 30.48 8.74 11.94
CA VAL A 225 30.08 9.08 10.57
C VAL A 225 30.18 7.83 9.70
N LEU A 226 29.07 7.51 9.03
CA LEU A 226 28.94 6.43 8.06
C LEU A 226 28.57 7.04 6.72
N ILE A 227 29.36 6.78 5.68
CA ILE A 227 29.01 7.17 4.31
C ILE A 227 28.61 5.93 3.53
N ILE A 228 27.37 5.93 3.04
CA ILE A 228 26.82 4.90 2.16
C ILE A 228 26.94 5.42 0.72
N ARG A 229 27.85 4.83 -0.06
CA ARG A 229 28.12 5.28 -1.43
C ARG A 229 27.36 4.47 -2.47
N GLY A 230 26.98 5.18 -3.54
CA GLY A 230 26.45 4.60 -4.75
C GLY A 230 25.00 4.17 -4.65
N ARG A 231 24.21 4.86 -3.83
CA ARG A 231 22.79 4.58 -3.70
C ARG A 231 22.05 4.84 -4.99
N LYS A 232 21.13 3.96 -5.34
CA LYS A 232 20.35 4.04 -6.59
C LYS A 232 18.94 4.55 -6.32
N LEU A 233 18.59 5.70 -6.90
CA LEU A 233 17.29 6.35 -6.65
C LEU A 233 16.10 5.61 -7.28
N LEU A 234 16.27 5.12 -8.51
CA LEU A 234 15.18 4.58 -9.33
C LEU A 234 15.33 3.08 -9.50
N LYS A 235 14.27 2.29 -9.36
CA LYS A 235 14.32 0.82 -9.52
C LYS A 235 14.80 0.41 -10.93
N LYS A 236 14.30 1.08 -11.97
CA LYS A 236 14.60 0.82 -13.39
C LYS A 236 15.54 1.89 -13.96
N GLN A 237 16.24 1.56 -15.04
CA GLN A 237 17.00 2.56 -15.81
C GLN A 237 16.06 3.31 -16.75
N ILE A 238 16.21 4.63 -16.82
CA ILE A 238 15.37 5.53 -17.63
C ILE A 238 16.23 6.43 -18.49
N SER A 239 15.61 7.25 -19.35
CA SER A 239 16.34 8.18 -20.21
C SER A 239 17.23 9.12 -19.39
N MET A 240 18.47 9.31 -19.85
CA MET A 240 19.45 10.19 -19.20
C MET A 240 18.96 11.64 -19.08
N ASP A 241 18.12 12.09 -20.00
CA ASP A 241 17.51 13.42 -19.94
C ASP A 241 16.64 13.62 -18.68
N ILE A 242 15.85 12.61 -18.30
CA ILE A 242 15.04 12.64 -17.07
C ILE A 242 15.96 12.53 -15.85
N CYS A 243 16.97 11.66 -15.89
CA CYS A 243 17.94 11.56 -14.79
C CYS A 243 18.65 12.90 -14.53
N LYS A 244 19.05 13.63 -15.58
CA LYS A 244 19.65 14.96 -15.46
C LYS A 244 18.68 15.97 -14.87
N ALA A 245 17.41 15.93 -15.29
CA ALA A 245 16.38 16.80 -14.72
C ALA A 245 16.16 16.55 -13.22
N ILE A 246 16.17 15.28 -12.78
CA ILE A 246 16.12 14.93 -11.35
C ILE A 246 17.32 15.49 -10.60
N VAL A 247 18.53 15.39 -11.16
CA VAL A 247 19.74 15.97 -10.54
C VAL A 247 19.59 17.49 -10.37
N SER A 248 18.95 18.17 -11.33
CA SER A 248 18.70 19.61 -11.26
C SER A 248 17.70 20.04 -10.18
N LEU A 249 16.80 19.15 -9.72
CA LEU A 249 15.93 19.43 -8.56
C LEU A 249 16.71 19.50 -7.24
N GLY A 250 17.92 18.92 -7.22
CA GLY A 250 18.81 18.96 -6.07
C GLY A 250 18.57 17.84 -5.05
N ALA A 251 19.17 18.03 -3.88
CA ALA A 251 19.26 17.02 -2.83
C ALA A 251 17.99 16.89 -1.98
N GLU A 252 17.16 17.94 -1.88
CA GLU A 252 16.04 18.01 -0.94
C GLU A 252 14.99 16.92 -1.19
N HIS A 253 14.60 16.72 -2.45
CA HIS A 253 13.59 15.71 -2.79
C HIS A 253 14.10 14.29 -2.52
N ILE A 254 15.41 14.06 -2.68
CA ILE A 254 16.05 12.78 -2.36
C ILE A 254 16.13 12.61 -0.83
N TYR A 255 16.45 13.68 -0.11
CA TYR A 255 16.48 13.69 1.36
C TYR A 255 15.12 13.30 1.94
N GLN A 256 14.04 13.97 1.55
CA GLN A 256 12.70 13.69 2.06
C GLN A 256 12.31 12.23 1.83
N LYS A 257 12.60 11.71 0.64
CA LYS A 257 12.33 10.32 0.30
C LYS A 257 13.16 9.34 1.14
N GLU A 258 14.44 9.60 1.35
CA GLU A 258 15.32 8.77 2.17
C GLU A 258 14.93 8.80 3.65
N TRP A 259 14.61 10.00 4.14
CA TRP A 259 14.15 10.22 5.51
C TRP A 259 12.89 9.41 5.80
N GLN A 260 11.85 9.58 4.97
CA GLN A 260 10.56 8.91 5.17
C GLN A 260 10.68 7.38 5.08
N ASN A 261 11.47 6.85 4.14
CA ASN A 261 11.54 5.41 3.90
C ASN A 261 12.47 4.64 4.86
N THR A 262 13.56 5.26 5.34
CA THR A 262 14.62 4.52 6.05
C THR A 262 14.92 5.07 7.44
N TYR A 263 14.95 6.38 7.61
CA TYR A 263 15.56 7.02 8.78
C TYR A 263 14.56 7.62 9.78
N SER A 264 13.32 7.90 9.36
CA SER A 264 12.23 8.42 10.20
C SER A 264 12.02 7.60 11.48
N VAL A 265 11.92 6.27 11.34
CA VAL A 265 11.76 5.34 12.46
C VAL A 265 13.06 5.22 13.27
N ARG A 266 14.23 5.32 12.64
CA ARG A 266 15.52 5.25 13.34
C ARG A 266 15.75 6.47 14.21
N ALA A 267 15.28 7.64 13.79
CA ALA A 267 15.37 8.88 14.55
C ALA A 267 14.59 8.80 15.88
N LEU A 268 13.56 7.95 15.98
CA LEU A 268 12.87 7.68 17.24
C LEU A 268 13.78 6.98 18.26
N ALA A 269 14.69 6.13 17.81
CA ALA A 269 15.63 5.41 18.66
C ALA A 269 16.93 6.20 18.91
N ASP A 270 17.40 6.97 17.92
CA ASP A 270 18.53 7.88 18.05
C ASP A 270 18.14 9.31 17.68
N PRO A 271 17.80 10.16 18.66
CA PRO A 271 17.45 11.56 18.44
C PRO A 271 18.55 12.40 17.80
N ASN A 272 19.81 11.94 17.85
CA ASN A 272 20.97 12.69 17.33
C ASN A 272 21.34 12.28 15.89
N LEU A 273 20.52 11.42 15.28
CA LEU A 273 20.69 10.95 13.91
C LEU A 273 20.48 12.10 12.93
N MET A 274 21.52 12.40 12.15
CA MET A 274 21.45 13.33 11.04
C MET A 274 21.85 12.63 9.74
N ILE A 275 21.18 12.96 8.65
CA ILE A 275 21.53 12.48 7.31
C ILE A 275 21.78 13.65 6.36
N GLU A 276 22.77 13.50 5.48
CA GLU A 276 23.09 14.45 4.42
C GLU A 276 23.18 13.69 3.10
N ILE A 277 22.56 14.23 2.04
CA ILE A 277 22.65 13.68 0.69
C ILE A 277 23.79 14.37 -0.06
N LEU A 278 24.73 13.58 -0.56
CA LEU A 278 25.94 14.04 -1.22
C LEU A 278 26.01 13.49 -2.65
N ASN A 279 26.76 14.19 -3.51
CA ASN A 279 27.18 13.73 -4.84
C ASN A 279 26.05 13.16 -5.72
N VAL A 280 24.92 13.86 -5.81
CA VAL A 280 23.79 13.51 -6.67
C VAL A 280 24.22 13.61 -8.13
N ARG A 281 24.18 12.50 -8.86
CA ARG A 281 24.71 12.39 -10.22
C ARG A 281 23.91 11.43 -11.09
N ALA A 282 23.71 11.80 -12.37
CA ALA A 282 23.09 10.93 -13.36
C ALA A 282 24.17 10.13 -14.10
N LEU A 283 24.14 8.80 -14.00
CA LEU A 283 25.12 7.90 -14.63
C LEU A 283 24.45 6.66 -15.22
N LYS A 284 25.07 6.08 -16.26
CA LYS A 284 24.66 4.77 -16.81
C LYS A 284 24.96 3.62 -15.84
N ARG A 285 26.14 3.68 -15.22
CA ARG A 285 26.62 2.75 -14.18
C ARG A 285 27.45 3.56 -13.19
N ASN A 286 27.29 3.27 -11.90
CA ASN A 286 28.16 3.86 -10.89
C ASN A 286 29.56 3.25 -11.00
N LYS A 287 30.59 4.09 -11.07
CA LYS A 287 31.99 3.68 -10.98
C LYS A 287 32.48 3.97 -9.57
N ARG A 288 33.33 3.11 -9.03
CA ARG A 288 34.06 3.38 -7.78
C ARG A 288 35.13 4.41 -8.09
N ASP A 289 35.27 5.38 -7.21
CA ASP A 289 36.23 6.47 -7.36
C ASP A 289 37.20 6.42 -6.17
N ASP A 290 38.40 5.91 -6.46
CA ASP A 290 39.41 5.55 -5.48
C ASP A 290 40.01 6.78 -4.77
N ASN A 291 39.99 7.95 -5.43
CA ASN A 291 40.58 9.19 -4.88
C ASN A 291 39.79 9.74 -3.68
N HIS A 292 38.46 9.68 -3.76
CA HIS A 292 37.61 10.07 -2.64
C HIS A 292 37.68 9.08 -1.47
N GLU A 293 38.19 7.85 -1.66
CA GLU A 293 38.35 6.88 -0.55
C GLU A 293 39.53 7.19 0.35
N LEU A 294 40.57 7.83 -0.20
CA LEU A 294 41.78 8.18 0.56
C LEU A 294 41.49 9.31 1.55
N LEU A 295 40.72 10.32 1.15
CA LEU A 295 40.34 11.45 2.00
C LEU A 295 39.43 11.02 3.15
N ASP A 296 38.39 10.23 2.88
CA ASP A 296 37.45 9.78 3.92
C ASP A 296 38.09 8.80 4.92
N ARG A 297 39.10 8.01 4.49
CA ARG A 297 39.89 7.16 5.38
C ARG A 297 40.74 7.98 6.36
N ILE A 298 41.23 9.14 5.93
CA ILE A 298 41.99 10.05 6.78
C ILE A 298 41.10 10.67 7.87
N GLU A 299 39.81 10.89 7.58
CA GLU A 299 38.83 11.40 8.55
C GLU A 299 38.25 10.32 9.50
N GLY A 300 38.69 9.07 9.42
CA GLY A 300 38.15 7.98 10.26
C GLY A 300 36.69 7.60 9.93
N THR A 301 36.19 7.99 8.76
CA THR A 301 34.80 7.74 8.35
C THR A 301 34.62 6.31 7.85
N ARG A 302 33.59 5.61 8.33
CA ARG A 302 33.28 4.26 7.83
C ARG A 302 32.58 4.38 6.48
N ILE A 303 33.17 3.83 5.42
CA ILE A 303 32.60 3.83 4.07
C ILE A 303 31.98 2.47 3.78
N VAL A 304 30.73 2.46 3.30
CA VAL A 304 30.04 1.24 2.88
C VAL A 304 29.42 1.45 1.50
N TYR A 305 29.56 0.47 0.61
CA TYR A 305 28.92 0.50 -0.70
C TYR A 305 27.58 -0.25 -0.69
N GLU A 306 26.55 0.35 -1.28
CA GLU A 306 25.22 -0.29 -1.35
C GLU A 306 25.28 -1.64 -2.08
N THR A 307 26.10 -1.76 -3.13
CA THR A 307 26.28 -3.03 -3.85
C THR A 307 26.78 -4.16 -2.96
N ASP A 308 27.59 -3.83 -1.95
CA ASP A 308 28.18 -4.82 -1.06
C ASP A 308 27.20 -5.17 0.06
N GLN A 309 26.42 -4.19 0.55
CA GLN A 309 25.27 -4.45 1.44
C GLN A 309 24.22 -5.36 0.77
N GLU A 310 23.87 -5.12 -0.50
CA GLU A 310 22.91 -5.96 -1.21
C GLU A 310 23.40 -7.41 -1.37
N LYS A 311 24.68 -7.59 -1.70
CA LYS A 311 25.30 -8.91 -1.81
C LYS A 311 25.28 -9.62 -0.46
N GLU A 312 25.59 -8.91 0.61
CA GLU A 312 25.60 -9.45 1.96
C GLU A 312 24.20 -9.85 2.42
N ILE A 313 23.19 -8.99 2.20
CA ILE A 313 21.79 -9.32 2.49
C ILE A 313 21.33 -10.54 1.70
N LYS A 314 21.73 -10.67 0.42
CA LYS A 314 21.41 -11.85 -0.39
C LYS A 314 22.08 -13.11 0.16
N ARG A 315 23.35 -13.03 0.58
CA ARG A 315 24.08 -14.13 1.23
C ARG A 315 23.41 -14.55 2.53
N GLN A 316 23.11 -13.60 3.42
CA GLN A 316 22.42 -13.87 4.68
C GLN A 316 21.02 -14.48 4.46
N LYS A 317 20.26 -14.00 3.47
CA LYS A 317 18.97 -14.61 3.10
C LYS A 317 19.14 -16.04 2.59
N GLN A 318 20.19 -16.33 1.83
CA GLN A 318 20.49 -17.70 1.38
C GLN A 318 20.89 -18.59 2.56
N GLU A 319 21.71 -18.09 3.47
CA GLU A 319 22.15 -18.81 4.67
C GLU A 319 20.98 -19.10 5.61
N ARG A 320 20.11 -18.12 5.87
CA ARG A 320 18.86 -18.33 6.62
C ARG A 320 17.97 -19.39 6.00
N LYS A 321 17.89 -19.45 4.66
CA LYS A 321 17.14 -20.51 3.95
C LYS A 321 17.78 -21.88 4.15
N LYS A 322 19.12 -21.98 4.14
CA LYS A 322 19.84 -23.22 4.42
C LYS A 322 19.61 -23.68 5.86
N ILE A 323 19.75 -22.78 6.84
CA ILE A 323 19.50 -23.08 8.25
C ILE A 323 18.04 -23.51 8.47
N LYS A 324 17.08 -22.82 7.87
CA LYS A 324 15.66 -23.20 7.93
C LYS A 324 15.42 -24.61 7.37
N LEU A 325 16.08 -24.96 6.27
CA LEU A 325 15.98 -26.30 5.68
C LEU A 325 16.57 -27.36 6.62
N VAL A 326 17.75 -27.11 7.21
CA VAL A 326 18.38 -28.02 8.18
C VAL A 326 17.49 -28.21 9.42
N ASN A 327 16.89 -27.14 9.94
CA ASN A 327 15.98 -27.22 11.09
C ASN A 327 14.71 -28.01 10.75
N LEU A 328 14.18 -27.87 9.53
CA LEU A 328 13.04 -28.66 9.07
C LEU A 328 13.39 -30.14 8.89
N GLN A 329 14.58 -30.46 8.38
CA GLN A 329 15.07 -31.83 8.31
C GLN A 329 15.21 -32.45 9.70
N ARG A 330 15.74 -31.71 10.68
CA ARG A 330 15.77 -32.17 12.09
C ARG A 330 14.38 -32.40 12.65
N LYS A 331 13.44 -31.46 12.41
CA LYS A 331 12.05 -31.57 12.86
C LYS A 331 11.36 -32.80 12.27
N LEU A 332 11.64 -33.12 11.00
CA LEU A 332 11.18 -34.33 10.34
C LEU A 332 11.70 -35.60 11.03
N VAL A 333 13.00 -35.64 11.37
CA VAL A 333 13.61 -36.78 12.09
C VAL A 333 13.05 -36.92 13.52
N THR A 334 12.68 -35.83 14.19
CA THR A 334 12.18 -35.89 15.58
C THR A 334 10.68 -36.19 15.67
N HIS A 335 9.86 -35.56 14.83
CA HIS A 335 8.38 -35.59 14.93
C HIS A 335 7.69 -36.37 13.80
N GLY A 336 8.46 -36.82 12.80
CA GLY A 336 7.92 -37.51 11.63
C GLY A 336 7.27 -36.58 10.62
N PHE A 337 7.00 -37.11 9.42
CA PHE A 337 6.43 -36.33 8.33
C PHE A 337 5.02 -35.84 8.64
N GLU A 338 4.24 -36.63 9.37
CA GLU A 338 2.86 -36.32 9.72
C GLU A 338 2.75 -35.14 10.69
N GLY A 339 3.71 -35.00 11.62
CA GLY A 339 3.79 -33.91 12.60
C GLY A 339 4.24 -32.55 12.07
N LEU A 340 4.49 -32.43 10.75
CA LEU A 340 4.82 -31.17 10.09
C LEU A 340 3.56 -30.44 9.59
N GLN A 341 3.61 -29.10 9.56
CA GLN A 341 2.54 -28.32 8.94
C GLN A 341 2.55 -28.48 7.42
N ASP A 342 1.39 -28.29 6.77
CA ASP A 342 1.26 -28.47 5.32
C ASP A 342 2.18 -27.56 4.49
N SER A 343 2.45 -26.35 4.99
CA SER A 343 3.40 -25.43 4.37
C SER A 343 4.86 -25.94 4.44
N GLU A 344 5.22 -26.63 5.52
CA GLU A 344 6.53 -27.25 5.74
C GLU A 344 6.71 -28.50 4.85
N LYS A 345 5.67 -29.34 4.77
CA LYS A 345 5.61 -30.53 3.90
C LYS A 345 5.85 -30.17 2.43
N ARG A 346 5.12 -29.17 1.92
CA ARG A 346 5.27 -28.65 0.54
C ARG A 346 6.67 -28.10 0.28
N LEU A 347 7.28 -27.44 1.26
CA LEU A 347 8.62 -26.89 1.12
C LEU A 347 9.68 -27.99 1.01
N LEU A 348 9.57 -29.05 1.83
CA LEU A 348 10.49 -30.20 1.79
C LEU A 348 10.37 -30.97 0.48
N GLN A 349 9.15 -31.30 0.04
CA GLN A 349 8.90 -31.98 -1.24
C GLN A 349 9.41 -31.18 -2.45
N LYS A 350 9.43 -29.85 -2.36
CA LYS A 350 9.96 -28.98 -3.42
C LYS A 350 11.49 -28.84 -3.40
N LYS A 351 12.14 -29.15 -2.27
CA LYS A 351 13.58 -28.88 -2.05
C LYS A 351 14.44 -30.12 -1.93
N LEU A 352 13.87 -31.25 -1.55
CA LEU A 352 14.56 -32.53 -1.41
C LEU A 352 14.03 -33.51 -2.47
N ASN A 353 14.91 -34.38 -2.93
CA ASN A 353 14.53 -35.48 -3.81
C ASN A 353 13.85 -36.61 -3.01
N ALA A 354 13.14 -37.50 -3.69
CA ALA A 354 12.42 -38.61 -3.06
C ALA A 354 13.36 -39.48 -2.18
N GLU A 355 14.56 -39.79 -2.67
CA GLU A 355 15.59 -40.56 -1.94
C GLU A 355 16.00 -39.89 -0.63
N GLN A 356 16.21 -38.57 -0.64
CA GLN A 356 16.62 -37.81 0.55
C GLN A 356 15.50 -37.72 1.59
N LEU A 357 14.25 -37.71 1.13
CA LEU A 357 13.09 -37.71 2.03
C LEU A 357 12.89 -39.10 2.67
N GLU A 358 13.12 -40.17 1.91
CA GLU A 358 13.08 -41.54 2.40
C GLU A 358 14.18 -41.80 3.43
N GLU A 359 15.41 -41.34 3.18
CA GLU A 359 16.52 -41.42 4.14
C GLU A 359 16.19 -40.72 5.47
N LEU A 360 15.62 -39.52 5.42
CA LEU A 360 15.20 -38.80 6.63
C LEU A 360 14.04 -39.49 7.36
N ASN A 361 13.13 -40.15 6.64
CA ASN A 361 12.07 -40.96 7.23
C ASN A 361 12.62 -42.24 7.88
N LEU A 362 13.67 -42.84 7.32
CA LEU A 362 14.36 -43.97 7.94
C LEU A 362 15.06 -43.52 9.23
N GLN A 363 15.76 -42.39 9.21
CA GLN A 363 16.35 -41.78 10.39
C GLN A 363 15.31 -41.46 11.48
N HIS A 364 14.10 -41.05 11.10
CA HIS A 364 13.00 -40.87 12.05
C HIS A 364 12.62 -42.19 12.73
N ARG A 365 12.49 -43.29 11.98
CA ARG A 365 12.18 -44.61 12.54
C ARG A 365 13.26 -45.07 13.53
N GLU A 366 14.53 -44.90 13.18
CA GLU A 366 15.65 -45.20 14.08
C GLU A 366 15.66 -44.30 15.33
N TYR A 367 15.29 -43.02 15.18
CA TYR A 367 15.17 -42.09 16.30
C TYR A 367 14.07 -42.52 17.27
N VAL A 368 12.91 -42.93 16.76
CA VAL A 368 11.79 -43.45 17.57
C VAL A 368 12.18 -44.75 18.27
N GLN A 369 12.85 -45.68 17.59
CA GLN A 369 13.35 -46.91 18.18
C GLN A 369 14.32 -46.64 19.33
N ARG A 370 15.34 -45.80 19.12
CA ARG A 370 16.31 -45.41 20.16
C ARG A 370 15.64 -44.71 21.34
N LYS A 371 14.63 -43.86 21.08
CA LYS A 371 13.87 -43.20 22.15
C LYS A 371 13.10 -44.23 22.99
N HIS A 372 12.48 -45.22 22.35
CA HIS A 372 11.77 -46.29 23.03
C HIS A 372 12.71 -47.20 23.84
N GLU A 373 13.87 -47.55 23.28
CA GLU A 373 14.93 -48.32 23.97
C GLU A 373 15.45 -47.57 25.21
N ASN A 374 15.74 -46.28 25.08
CA ASN A 374 16.21 -45.46 26.21
C ASN A 374 15.13 -45.28 27.29
N GLN A 375 13.86 -45.15 26.90
CA GLN A 375 12.74 -45.06 27.83
C GLN A 375 12.53 -46.39 28.57
N TYR A 376 12.67 -47.51 27.87
CA TYR A 376 12.62 -48.84 28.46
C TYR A 376 13.79 -49.07 29.45
N GLN A 377 15.02 -48.67 29.08
CA GLN A 377 16.18 -48.73 29.96
C GLN A 377 16.01 -47.88 31.23
N GLN A 378 15.43 -46.68 31.11
CA GLN A 378 15.07 -45.87 32.29
C GLN A 378 14.02 -46.57 33.16
N MET A 379 12.95 -47.12 32.58
CA MET A 379 11.93 -47.83 33.34
C MET A 379 12.47 -49.09 34.03
N THR A 380 13.39 -49.83 33.40
CA THR A 380 14.03 -51.00 34.03
C THR A 380 15.00 -50.60 35.14
N LEU A 381 15.66 -49.43 35.04
CA LEU A 381 16.46 -48.87 36.14
C LEU A 381 15.58 -48.50 37.34
N PHE A 382 14.44 -47.83 37.11
CA PHE A 382 13.48 -47.51 38.19
C PHE A 382 12.76 -48.74 38.77
N ALA A 383 12.54 -49.79 37.98
CA ALA A 383 11.96 -51.04 38.48
C ALA A 383 12.96 -51.83 39.34
N ALA A 384 14.24 -51.87 38.94
CA ALA A 384 15.30 -52.53 39.71
C ALA A 384 15.60 -51.83 41.06
N GLU A 385 15.37 -50.52 41.14
CA GLU A 385 15.46 -49.77 42.42
C GLU A 385 14.28 -50.07 43.36
N ASN A 386 13.09 -50.39 42.83
CA ASN A 386 11.89 -50.68 43.64
C ASN A 386 11.77 -52.17 44.06
N GLU A 387 12.33 -53.12 43.30
CA GLU A 387 12.35 -54.54 43.68
C GLU A 387 13.40 -54.87 44.77
N GLY A 388 14.23 -53.90 45.16
CA GLY A 388 15.21 -54.03 46.24
C GLY A 388 14.67 -53.77 47.66
N GLU A 389 13.43 -53.29 47.82
CA GLU A 389 12.89 -52.88 49.12
C GLU A 389 11.81 -53.80 49.73
N ASP A 390 11.21 -54.74 48.99
CA ASP A 390 10.11 -55.60 49.48
C ASP A 390 10.52 -57.05 49.85
N GLY A 391 11.76 -57.24 50.30
CA GLY A 391 12.32 -58.56 50.61
C GLY A 391 13.10 -58.63 51.92
N ASN A 392 12.54 -58.14 53.03
CA ASN A 392 12.92 -58.48 54.41
C ASN A 392 11.83 -58.03 55.40
N GLU A 393 10.81 -58.86 55.60
CA GLU A 393 10.06 -58.94 56.87
C GLU A 393 10.58 -60.12 57.70
#